data_AF-A0A8H7R8N1-F1
#
_entry.id   AF-A0A8H7R8N1-F1
#
_cell.length_a   1.000
_cell.length_b   1.000
_cell.length_c   1.000
_cell.angle_alpha   90.00
_cell.angle_beta   90.00
_cell.angle_gamma   90.00
#
_symmetry.space_group_name_H-M   'P 1'
#
loop_
_entity.id
_entity.type
_entity.pdbx_description
1 polymer ?
#
loop_
_entity_poly.entity_id
_entity_poly.type
_entity_poly.pdbx_seq_one_letter_code
_entity_poly.pdbx_strand_id
1 'polypeptide(L)'
;MKCISLVILSIIISAVSGLQYGELCDSSPIYSATWQYDDSCASVYLFCDSSRNNTCNYKGCSNTDYIQGWDEIAYKFPTRCNNQMYCPDNGAQCTPLVQVGGHCELQRDDECTGKESICLNSTCFIKGAPLGGNCGSDRTDYVSYDAKGLAVQQTIIRDNCTEGTWCDNHICILSNVVGSNCWQDRECLTGYCTDDGICITGPDVFHSIANWLWAVLGCSVLIFVIVILGVLWILHRYQSRKEHEKAAKFFGDNDEFFKKYQMMQQDDAASTSKLVDNNRASVVYLTTPDYNESAALGTTRPLSWRHSSNLSRC
;
A
#
# COMPACT_ATOMS: atom_id res chain seq x y z
N MET A 1 62.17 -24.24 -38.48
CA MET A 1 61.56 -24.95 -37.33
C MET A 1 61.28 -23.95 -36.21
N LYS A 2 60.05 -23.44 -36.09
CA LYS A 2 59.56 -22.74 -34.90
C LYS A 2 58.05 -23.03 -34.80
N CYS A 3 57.69 -24.07 -34.06
CA CYS A 3 56.31 -24.35 -33.67
C CYS A 3 55.96 -23.41 -32.52
N ILE A 4 55.06 -22.46 -32.76
CA ILE A 4 54.45 -21.65 -31.71
C ILE A 4 53.23 -22.45 -31.22
N SER A 5 53.37 -23.06 -30.06
CA SER A 5 52.29 -23.79 -29.38
C SER A 5 51.37 -22.78 -28.70
N LEU A 6 50.14 -22.66 -29.20
CA LEU A 6 49.11 -21.79 -28.66
C LEU A 6 48.30 -22.61 -27.65
N VAL A 7 48.64 -22.50 -26.37
CA VAL A 7 47.90 -23.14 -25.27
C VAL A 7 46.71 -22.23 -24.93
N ILE A 8 45.52 -22.64 -25.38
CA ILE A 8 44.25 -22.02 -24.99
C ILE A 8 43.91 -22.53 -23.60
N LEU A 9 44.12 -21.69 -22.58
CA LEU A 9 43.71 -21.95 -21.20
C LEU A 9 42.24 -21.54 -21.06
N SER A 10 41.32 -22.49 -21.27
CA SER A 10 39.90 -22.33 -20.97
C SER A 10 39.69 -22.36 -19.45
N ILE A 11 39.63 -21.16 -18.85
CA ILE A 11 39.18 -20.95 -17.47
C ILE A 11 37.67 -21.19 -17.46
N ILE A 12 37.25 -22.33 -16.91
CA ILE A 12 35.85 -22.58 -16.57
C ILE A 12 35.55 -21.70 -15.36
N ILE A 13 34.87 -20.57 -15.59
CA ILE A 13 34.25 -19.79 -14.53
C ILE A 13 33.04 -20.61 -14.07
N SER A 14 33.21 -21.42 -13.02
CA SER A 14 32.09 -21.98 -12.31
C SER A 14 31.33 -20.81 -11.69
N ALA A 15 30.22 -20.42 -12.29
CA ALA A 15 29.26 -19.56 -11.61
C ALA A 15 28.87 -20.28 -10.32
N VAL A 16 29.15 -19.66 -9.17
CA VAL A 16 28.67 -20.14 -7.87
C VAL A 16 27.15 -20.02 -7.92
N SER A 17 26.52 -21.11 -8.34
CA SER A 17 25.08 -21.25 -8.30
C SER A 17 24.76 -21.60 -6.86
N GLY A 18 23.82 -20.89 -6.23
CA GLY A 18 23.46 -21.22 -4.84
C GLY A 18 22.91 -22.65 -4.74
N LEU A 19 22.91 -23.19 -3.52
CA LEU A 19 22.57 -24.59 -3.27
C LEU A 19 21.08 -24.88 -3.51
N GLN A 20 20.81 -26.01 -4.16
CA GLN A 20 19.46 -26.51 -4.44
C GLN A 20 18.93 -27.36 -3.29
N TYR A 21 17.63 -27.68 -3.36
CA TYR A 21 16.96 -28.53 -2.37
C TYR A 21 17.72 -29.85 -2.15
N GLY A 22 17.95 -30.20 -0.89
CA GLY A 22 18.65 -31.41 -0.46
C GLY A 22 20.18 -31.36 -0.56
N GLU A 23 20.77 -30.30 -1.10
CA GLU A 23 22.21 -30.12 -1.10
C GLU A 23 22.72 -29.68 0.29
N LEU A 24 23.96 -30.05 0.61
CA LEU A 24 24.63 -29.71 1.85
C LEU A 24 24.94 -28.21 1.90
N CYS A 25 24.51 -27.54 2.95
CA CYS A 25 24.67 -26.11 3.18
C CYS A 25 25.42 -25.84 4.49
N ASP A 26 25.96 -24.63 4.63
CA ASP A 26 26.46 -24.14 5.92
C ASP A 26 25.29 -23.48 6.67
N SER A 27 25.02 -23.95 7.89
CA SER A 27 23.94 -23.42 8.72
C SER A 27 24.35 -22.19 9.53
N SER A 28 25.59 -21.73 9.40
CA SER A 28 26.07 -20.51 10.05
C SER A 28 25.32 -19.31 9.47
N PRO A 29 24.60 -18.53 10.29
CA PRO A 29 23.83 -17.39 9.80
C PRO A 29 24.78 -16.35 9.21
N ILE A 30 24.47 -15.89 8.00
CA ILE A 30 25.20 -14.82 7.35
C ILE A 30 24.40 -13.54 7.57
N TYR A 31 24.80 -12.74 8.56
CA TYR A 31 24.24 -11.41 8.73
C TYR A 31 25.01 -10.42 7.87
N SER A 32 24.30 -9.76 6.96
CA SER A 32 24.85 -8.64 6.20
C SER A 32 24.93 -7.37 7.07
N ALA A 33 25.50 -6.28 6.56
CA ALA A 33 25.60 -5.02 7.30
C ALA A 33 24.24 -4.38 7.65
N THR A 34 23.14 -4.88 7.06
CA THR A 34 21.76 -4.51 7.41
C THR A 34 21.15 -5.41 8.49
N TRP A 35 21.91 -6.38 9.02
CA TRP A 35 21.44 -7.42 9.94
C TRP A 35 20.33 -8.31 9.39
N GLN A 36 20.15 -8.32 8.08
CA GLN A 36 19.28 -9.29 7.42
C GLN A 36 19.92 -10.67 7.45
N TYR A 37 19.16 -11.67 7.90
CA TYR A 37 19.55 -13.09 7.81
C TYR A 37 19.67 -13.52 6.35
N ASP A 38 20.78 -14.17 6.03
CA ASP A 38 21.05 -14.80 4.75
C ASP A 38 21.71 -16.17 4.97
N ASP A 39 21.57 -17.07 4.00
CA ASP A 39 22.14 -18.42 4.05
C ASP A 39 22.73 -18.87 2.71
N SER A 40 23.26 -20.10 2.69
CA SER A 40 23.95 -20.63 1.50
C SER A 40 23.02 -21.14 0.39
N CYS A 41 21.70 -21.18 0.63
CA CYS A 41 20.74 -21.76 -0.33
C CYS A 41 20.37 -20.74 -1.42
N ALA A 42 20.23 -21.21 -2.66
CA ALA A 42 20.09 -20.32 -3.84
C ALA A 42 18.77 -19.54 -3.91
N SER A 43 17.73 -20.10 -3.29
CA SER A 43 16.35 -19.77 -3.61
C SER A 43 15.65 -19.22 -2.39
N VAL A 44 14.82 -18.20 -2.62
CA VAL A 44 13.95 -17.60 -1.60
C VAL A 44 13.00 -18.59 -0.94
N TYR A 45 12.73 -19.73 -1.60
CA TYR A 45 11.90 -20.82 -1.08
C TYR A 45 12.64 -21.71 -0.08
N LEU A 46 13.97 -21.67 -0.08
CA LEU A 46 14.81 -22.60 0.65
C LEU A 46 15.47 -21.92 1.85
N PHE A 47 15.84 -22.73 2.83
CA PHE A 47 16.70 -22.34 3.92
C PHE A 47 17.65 -23.48 4.30
N CYS A 48 18.75 -23.16 4.97
CA CYS A 48 19.65 -24.19 5.48
C CYS A 48 19.16 -24.80 6.79
N ASP A 49 18.76 -26.08 6.77
CA ASP A 49 18.28 -26.80 7.95
C ASP A 49 19.42 -27.54 8.65
N SER A 50 19.90 -26.96 9.76
CA SER A 50 20.92 -27.58 10.62
C SER A 50 20.44 -28.84 11.32
N SER A 51 19.13 -28.96 11.56
CA SER A 51 18.55 -30.12 12.24
C SER A 51 18.47 -31.35 11.33
N ARG A 52 18.47 -31.16 10.01
CA ARG A 52 18.39 -32.22 8.99
C ARG A 52 19.68 -32.31 8.17
N ASN A 53 20.77 -32.66 8.83
CA ASN A 53 22.07 -32.92 8.21
C ASN A 53 22.64 -31.73 7.42
N ASN A 54 22.33 -30.49 7.83
CA ASN A 54 22.77 -29.27 7.14
C ASN A 54 22.38 -29.29 5.66
N THR A 55 21.08 -29.45 5.35
CA THR A 55 20.61 -29.49 3.96
C THR A 55 19.61 -28.39 3.66
N CYS A 56 19.59 -27.93 2.40
CA CYS A 56 18.60 -26.93 1.96
C CYS A 56 17.19 -27.53 1.92
N ASN A 57 16.27 -26.96 2.71
CA ASN A 57 14.87 -27.39 2.83
C ASN A 57 13.91 -26.22 2.58
N TYR A 58 12.64 -26.50 2.31
CA TYR A 58 11.64 -25.46 2.05
C TYR A 58 11.25 -24.71 3.32
N LYS A 59 11.17 -23.38 3.24
CA LYS A 59 10.67 -22.53 4.33
C LYS A 59 9.23 -22.90 4.71
N GLY A 60 8.99 -23.11 6.00
CA GLY A 60 7.69 -23.50 6.55
C GLY A 60 6.91 -22.35 7.17
N CYS A 61 7.57 -21.25 7.56
CA CYS A 61 6.93 -20.07 8.13
C CYS A 61 7.58 -18.77 7.61
N SER A 62 6.91 -17.65 7.85
CA SER A 62 7.41 -16.31 7.51
C SER A 62 6.97 -15.28 8.55
N ASN A 63 7.84 -14.32 8.85
CA ASN A 63 7.54 -13.15 9.66
C ASN A 63 6.99 -11.97 8.83
N THR A 64 7.04 -12.06 7.51
CA THR A 64 6.59 -11.04 6.56
C THR A 64 5.43 -11.55 5.72
N ASP A 65 4.55 -10.65 5.29
CA ASP A 65 3.49 -10.93 4.32
C ASP A 65 4.00 -10.89 2.86
N TYR A 66 5.27 -10.51 2.68
CA TYR A 66 5.89 -10.39 1.35
C TYR A 66 7.38 -10.79 1.40
N ILE A 67 7.78 -11.66 0.48
CA ILE A 67 9.17 -12.03 0.24
C ILE A 67 9.47 -11.69 -1.22
N GLN A 68 10.49 -10.86 -1.46
CA GLN A 68 10.87 -10.48 -2.81
C GLN A 68 11.24 -11.71 -3.64
N GLY A 69 10.64 -11.86 -4.82
CA GLY A 69 10.90 -12.99 -5.71
C GLY A 69 10.14 -14.27 -5.39
N TRP A 70 9.23 -14.25 -4.40
CA TRP A 70 8.33 -15.36 -4.12
C TRP A 70 7.22 -15.44 -5.18
N ASP A 71 7.06 -16.61 -5.80
CA ASP A 71 5.97 -16.93 -6.72
C ASP A 71 4.95 -17.86 -6.04
N GLU A 72 3.77 -17.32 -5.73
CA GLU A 72 2.66 -18.07 -5.12
C GLU A 72 2.09 -19.16 -6.03
N ILE A 73 2.31 -19.08 -7.36
CA ILE A 73 1.87 -20.09 -8.32
C ILE A 73 2.76 -21.34 -8.18
N ALA A 74 4.06 -21.14 -7.94
CA ALA A 74 5.02 -22.23 -7.77
C ALA A 74 4.95 -22.84 -6.35
N TYR A 75 4.92 -22.00 -5.32
CA TYR A 75 4.89 -22.43 -3.92
C TYR A 75 3.93 -21.59 -3.09
N LYS A 76 3.08 -22.26 -2.30
CA LYS A 76 2.19 -21.59 -1.35
C LYS A 76 3.01 -20.72 -0.39
N PHE A 77 2.60 -19.47 -0.21
CA PHE A 77 3.26 -18.55 0.71
C PHE A 77 3.26 -19.12 2.15
N PRO A 78 4.37 -19.03 2.90
CA PRO A 78 4.47 -19.58 4.24
C PRO A 78 3.50 -18.87 5.20
N THR A 79 2.88 -19.62 6.10
CA THR A 79 1.95 -19.03 7.08
C THR A 79 2.70 -18.37 8.22
N ARG A 80 2.18 -17.24 8.71
CA ARG A 80 2.65 -16.62 9.95
C ARG A 80 2.31 -17.49 11.16
N CYS A 81 3.17 -17.43 12.16
CA CYS A 81 2.94 -18.11 13.42
C CYS A 81 1.86 -17.42 14.26
N ASN A 82 1.27 -18.15 15.20
CA ASN A 82 0.29 -17.60 16.12
C ASN A 82 0.98 -16.80 17.24
N ASN A 83 0.22 -16.09 18.09
CA ASN A 83 0.79 -15.28 19.18
C ASN A 83 1.51 -16.08 20.29
N GLN A 84 1.61 -17.41 20.19
CA GLN A 84 2.26 -18.30 21.16
C GLN A 84 3.51 -18.97 20.57
N MET A 85 3.82 -18.68 19.31
CA MET A 85 4.93 -19.24 18.56
C MET A 85 5.59 -18.13 17.75
N TYR A 86 6.87 -18.29 17.43
CA TYR A 86 7.58 -17.40 16.53
C TYR A 86 8.07 -18.19 15.32
N CYS A 87 8.39 -17.47 14.24
CA CYS A 87 9.12 -18.05 13.12
C CYS A 87 10.59 -17.66 13.29
N PRO A 88 11.53 -18.63 13.35
CA PRO A 88 12.96 -18.33 13.35
C PRO A 88 13.38 -17.62 12.05
N ASP A 89 14.51 -16.91 12.07
CA ASP A 89 15.03 -16.14 10.94
C ASP A 89 15.25 -17.02 9.69
N ASN A 90 15.68 -18.27 9.90
CA ASN A 90 15.85 -19.23 8.81
C ASN A 90 14.51 -19.61 8.13
N GLY A 91 13.36 -19.37 8.78
CA GLY A 91 12.04 -19.66 8.23
C GLY A 91 11.65 -21.14 8.29
N ALA A 92 12.29 -21.93 9.17
CA ALA A 92 12.11 -23.38 9.22
C ALA A 92 10.66 -23.80 9.50
N GLN A 93 10.16 -23.49 10.70
CA GLN A 93 8.80 -23.79 11.14
C GLN A 93 8.49 -22.98 12.40
N CYS A 94 7.20 -22.84 12.71
CA CYS A 94 6.78 -22.17 13.93
C CYS A 94 7.25 -22.93 15.18
N THR A 95 7.97 -22.24 16.06
CA THR A 95 8.52 -22.77 17.30
C THR A 95 7.91 -22.07 18.52
N PRO A 96 7.81 -22.73 19.69
CA PRO A 96 7.30 -22.09 20.90
C PRO A 96 8.17 -20.91 21.34
N LEU A 97 7.54 -19.87 21.89
CA LEU A 97 8.26 -18.71 22.45
C LEU A 97 9.31 -19.12 23.49
N VAL A 98 10.46 -18.45 23.42
CA VAL A 98 11.61 -18.59 24.31
C VAL A 98 11.27 -17.98 25.68
N GLN A 99 11.60 -18.70 26.75
CA GLN A 99 11.41 -18.19 28.11
C GLN A 99 12.43 -17.09 28.45
N VAL A 100 12.09 -16.22 29.42
CA VAL A 100 13.03 -15.21 29.95
C VAL A 100 14.32 -15.89 30.42
N GLY A 101 15.47 -15.35 30.03
CA GLY A 101 16.80 -15.93 30.26
C GLY A 101 17.22 -16.99 29.22
N GLY A 102 16.34 -17.37 28.31
CA GLY A 102 16.66 -18.24 27.18
C GLY A 102 17.38 -17.50 26.05
N HIS A 103 17.93 -18.28 25.11
CA HIS A 103 18.62 -17.77 23.94
C HIS A 103 17.63 -17.34 22.86
N CYS A 104 17.83 -16.14 22.30
CA CYS A 104 17.04 -15.57 21.20
C CYS A 104 17.97 -15.10 20.06
N GLU A 105 17.42 -15.06 18.86
CA GLU A 105 18.10 -14.48 17.69
C GLU A 105 18.23 -12.95 17.88
N LEU A 106 19.32 -12.38 17.36
CA LEU A 106 19.62 -10.96 17.58
C LEU A 106 18.48 -10.09 17.06
N GLN A 107 18.02 -9.15 17.89
CA GLN A 107 16.95 -8.20 17.55
C GLN A 107 15.57 -8.83 17.30
N ARG A 108 15.37 -10.07 17.71
CA ARG A 108 14.11 -10.79 17.58
C ARG A 108 13.37 -10.81 18.93
N ASP A 109 12.82 -9.65 19.28
CA ASP A 109 12.06 -9.46 20.53
C ASP A 109 10.77 -10.30 20.54
N ASP A 110 10.25 -10.63 19.35
CA ASP A 110 9.04 -11.43 19.13
C ASP A 110 9.18 -12.91 19.51
N GLU A 111 10.42 -13.41 19.67
CA GLU A 111 10.70 -14.79 20.09
C GLU A 111 10.53 -14.97 21.59
N CYS A 112 10.66 -13.89 22.35
CA CYS A 112 10.67 -13.91 23.79
C CYS A 112 9.26 -13.85 24.36
N THR A 113 8.95 -14.73 25.32
CA THR A 113 7.69 -14.71 26.07
C THR A 113 7.68 -13.61 27.12
N GLY A 114 6.49 -13.06 27.39
CA GLY A 114 6.27 -12.04 28.41
C GLY A 114 5.62 -10.78 27.83
N LYS A 115 5.15 -9.90 28.72
CA LYS A 115 4.72 -8.56 28.33
C LYS A 115 5.96 -7.67 28.30
N GLU A 116 6.14 -6.91 27.22
CA GLU A 116 7.31 -6.04 27.02
C GLU A 116 8.63 -6.84 27.09
N SER A 117 8.65 -8.01 26.43
CA SER A 117 9.85 -8.79 26.25
C SER A 117 10.82 -8.11 25.27
N ILE A 118 12.11 -8.34 25.47
CA ILE A 118 13.17 -7.78 24.63
C ILE A 118 14.34 -8.77 24.55
N CYS A 119 14.86 -8.99 23.35
CA CYS A 119 16.05 -9.80 23.15
C CYS A 119 17.29 -8.88 23.16
N LEU A 120 18.15 -9.04 24.17
CA LEU A 120 19.38 -8.26 24.32
C LEU A 120 20.58 -9.21 24.37
N ASN A 121 21.57 -8.99 23.50
CA ASN A 121 22.78 -9.83 23.43
C ASN A 121 22.45 -11.34 23.40
N SER A 122 21.50 -11.70 22.53
CA SER A 122 20.98 -13.07 22.35
C SER A 122 20.39 -13.73 23.60
N THR A 123 19.87 -12.93 24.54
CA THR A 123 19.17 -13.42 25.73
C THR A 123 17.84 -12.69 25.91
N CYS A 124 16.77 -13.43 26.21
CA CYS A 124 15.45 -12.84 26.46
C CYS A 124 15.39 -12.17 27.83
N PHE A 125 15.00 -10.89 27.85
CA PHE A 125 14.72 -10.11 29.05
C PHE A 125 13.29 -9.58 29.03
N ILE A 126 12.84 -9.07 30.18
CA ILE A 126 11.64 -8.24 30.30
C ILE A 126 12.10 -6.80 30.50
N LYS A 127 11.51 -5.87 29.76
CA LYS A 127 11.69 -4.44 29.97
C LYS A 127 11.00 -4.06 31.27
N GLY A 128 11.77 -3.58 32.23
CA GLY A 128 11.27 -3.34 33.59
C GLY A 128 12.35 -3.29 34.67
N ALA A 129 13.63 -3.19 34.30
CA ALA A 129 14.69 -2.98 35.28
C ALA A 129 14.48 -1.60 35.95
N PRO A 130 14.35 -1.55 37.29
CA PRO A 130 14.05 -0.31 38.00
C PRO A 130 15.27 0.62 38.04
N LEU A 131 15.05 1.89 38.38
CA LEU A 131 16.13 2.86 38.63
C LEU A 131 17.16 2.30 39.64
N GLY A 132 18.44 2.33 39.28
CA GLY A 132 19.54 1.76 40.05
C GLY A 132 19.67 0.23 39.98
N GLY A 133 18.77 -0.45 39.27
CA GLY A 133 18.82 -1.89 39.02
C GLY A 133 19.81 -2.26 37.92
N ASN A 134 20.15 -3.55 37.86
CA ASN A 134 21.03 -4.09 36.81
C ASN A 134 20.27 -4.19 35.48
N CYS A 135 20.89 -3.71 34.40
CA CYS A 135 20.31 -3.71 33.06
C CYS A 135 21.21 -4.40 32.03
N GLY A 136 20.55 -5.02 31.05
CA GLY A 136 21.16 -5.42 29.80
C GLY A 136 21.09 -4.27 28.81
N SER A 137 22.11 -4.13 27.98
CA SER A 137 22.04 -3.29 26.78
C SER A 137 22.60 -4.05 25.59
N ASP A 138 22.05 -3.79 24.42
CA ASP A 138 22.44 -4.37 23.16
C ASP A 138 22.68 -3.24 22.16
N ARG A 139 23.87 -3.20 21.58
CA ARG A 139 24.27 -2.20 20.60
C ARG A 139 24.36 -2.86 19.24
N THR A 140 23.62 -2.32 18.29
CA THR A 140 23.67 -2.78 16.92
C THR A 140 23.90 -1.61 15.97
N ASP A 141 24.89 -1.77 15.09
CA ASP A 141 25.23 -0.79 14.08
C ASP A 141 24.69 -1.28 12.72
N TYR A 142 23.76 -0.54 12.14
CA TYR A 142 23.20 -0.80 10.81
C TYR A 142 23.90 0.07 9.78
N VAL A 143 24.11 -0.49 8.59
CA VAL A 143 24.55 0.28 7.43
C VAL A 143 23.43 0.30 6.41
N SER A 144 22.93 1.50 6.13
CA SER A 144 22.01 1.76 5.03
C SER A 144 22.73 2.51 3.91
N TYR A 145 22.15 2.54 2.71
CA TYR A 145 22.71 3.29 1.59
C TYR A 145 21.72 4.40 1.21
N ASP A 146 22.23 5.62 1.06
CA ASP A 146 21.42 6.75 0.60
C ASP A 146 21.07 6.64 -0.90
N ALA A 147 20.25 7.56 -1.42
CA ALA A 147 19.89 7.59 -2.83
C ALA A 147 21.09 7.82 -3.79
N LYS A 148 22.26 8.19 -3.26
CA LYS A 148 23.52 8.37 -4.00
C LYS A 148 24.46 7.17 -3.85
N GLY A 149 24.04 6.12 -3.14
CA GLY A 149 24.83 4.91 -2.88
C GLY A 149 25.92 5.08 -1.80
N LEU A 150 25.88 6.15 -1.01
CA LEU A 150 26.79 6.35 0.11
C LEU A 150 26.29 5.57 1.33
N ALA A 151 27.20 4.85 1.98
CA ALA A 151 26.91 4.14 3.23
C ALA A 151 26.68 5.13 4.37
N VAL A 152 25.55 4.99 5.04
CA VAL A 152 25.15 5.73 6.25
C VAL A 152 25.02 4.72 7.39
N GLN A 153 25.87 4.85 8.40
CA GLN A 153 25.83 4.02 9.59
C GLN A 153 24.86 4.62 10.62
N GLN A 154 23.97 3.79 11.15
CA GLN A 154 23.04 4.13 12.23
C GLN A 154 23.25 3.16 13.39
N THR A 155 23.55 3.69 14.57
CA THR A 155 23.71 2.89 15.79
C THR A 155 22.42 2.91 16.57
N ILE A 156 21.83 1.74 16.80
CA ILE A 156 20.68 1.56 17.67
C ILE A 156 21.15 0.85 18.93
N ILE A 157 20.90 1.45 20.09
CA ILE A 157 21.17 0.82 21.39
C ILE A 157 19.85 0.60 22.10
N ARG A 158 19.59 -0.64 22.48
CA ARG A 158 18.36 -1.07 23.16
C ARG A 158 18.71 -1.52 24.57
N ASP A 159 17.79 -1.33 25.52
CA ASP A 159 17.96 -1.76 26.90
C ASP A 159 16.63 -2.19 27.53
N ASN A 160 16.71 -2.84 28.69
CA ASN A 160 15.55 -3.34 29.44
C ASN A 160 15.17 -2.45 30.63
N CYS A 161 15.57 -1.18 30.65
CA CYS A 161 15.21 -0.25 31.72
C CYS A 161 13.74 0.20 31.62
N THR A 162 13.18 0.64 32.75
CA THR A 162 11.84 1.25 32.80
C THR A 162 11.76 2.55 32.00
N GLU A 163 10.54 2.96 31.62
CA GLU A 163 10.34 4.25 30.96
C GLU A 163 10.91 5.42 31.77
N GLY A 164 11.53 6.37 31.07
CA GLY A 164 12.20 7.51 31.67
C GLY A 164 13.58 7.19 32.30
N THR A 165 14.07 5.97 32.13
CA THR A 165 15.43 5.55 32.51
C THR A 165 16.12 4.88 31.33
N TRP A 166 17.46 4.85 31.35
CA TRP A 166 18.28 4.22 30.33
C TRP A 166 19.46 3.50 30.96
N CYS A 167 20.05 2.55 30.24
CA CYS A 167 21.13 1.71 30.75
C CYS A 167 22.52 2.32 30.53
N ASP A 168 23.18 2.73 31.62
CA ASP A 168 24.58 3.18 31.65
C ASP A 168 25.43 2.19 32.44
N ASN A 169 26.48 1.63 31.81
CA ASN A 169 27.39 0.67 32.45
C ASN A 169 26.68 -0.44 33.27
N HIS A 170 25.64 -1.04 32.70
CA HIS A 170 24.79 -2.07 33.32
C HIS A 170 23.92 -1.61 34.49
N ILE A 171 23.73 -0.31 34.70
CA ILE A 171 22.83 0.23 35.72
C ILE A 171 21.81 1.18 35.07
N CYS A 172 20.53 1.02 35.42
CA CYS A 172 19.51 1.97 34.95
C CYS A 172 19.65 3.30 35.67
N ILE A 173 19.84 4.38 34.92
CA ILE A 173 19.90 5.76 35.42
C ILE A 173 18.80 6.61 34.82
N LEU A 174 18.55 7.78 35.43
CA LEU A 174 17.49 8.67 34.98
C LEU A 174 17.83 9.27 33.61
N SER A 175 16.82 9.37 32.74
CA SER A 175 16.97 10.09 31.47
C SER A 175 17.01 11.60 31.70
N ASN A 176 17.77 12.28 30.87
CA ASN A 176 18.00 13.70 30.91
C ASN A 176 16.77 14.49 30.41
N VAL A 177 16.56 15.67 31.00
CA VAL A 177 15.44 16.56 30.66
C VAL A 177 15.69 17.32 29.35
N VAL A 178 14.64 17.89 28.75
CA VAL A 178 14.78 18.77 27.57
C VAL A 178 15.75 19.92 27.86
N GLY A 179 16.68 20.18 26.94
CA GLY A 179 17.72 21.21 27.04
C GLY A 179 19.01 20.77 27.72
N SER A 180 19.09 19.52 28.21
CA SER A 180 20.32 18.93 28.74
C SER A 180 21.20 18.37 27.62
N ASN A 181 22.49 18.17 27.94
CA ASN A 181 23.41 17.53 27.01
C ASN A 181 23.13 16.03 26.90
N CYS A 182 23.24 15.50 25.68
CA CYS A 182 23.09 14.09 25.36
C CYS A 182 24.08 13.70 24.26
N TRP A 183 24.42 12.42 24.20
CA TRP A 183 25.15 11.83 23.09
C TRP A 183 24.26 10.95 22.22
N GLN A 184 23.16 10.47 22.79
CA GLN A 184 22.25 9.53 22.17
C GLN A 184 20.81 9.85 22.53
N ASP A 185 19.90 9.55 21.60
CA ASP A 185 18.46 9.75 21.74
C ASP A 185 17.88 9.17 23.05
N ARG A 186 18.32 7.96 23.43
CA ARG A 186 17.87 7.25 24.63
C ARG A 186 18.21 7.94 25.95
N GLU A 187 19.23 8.80 25.96
CA GLU A 187 19.60 9.53 27.17
C GLU A 187 18.55 10.59 27.51
N CYS A 188 17.70 10.98 26.57
CA CYS A 188 16.70 12.01 26.75
C CYS A 188 15.35 11.41 27.15
N LEU A 189 14.63 12.06 28.07
CA LEU A 189 13.25 11.70 28.43
C LEU A 189 12.30 11.71 27.23
N THR A 190 12.58 12.56 26.25
CA THR A 190 11.83 12.67 25.00
C THR A 190 12.17 11.57 24.00
N GLY A 191 13.30 10.87 24.17
CA GLY A 191 13.83 9.92 23.20
C GLY A 191 14.49 10.57 21.98
N TYR A 192 14.88 11.85 22.06
CA TYR A 192 15.49 12.56 20.93
C TYR A 192 16.62 13.50 21.38
N CYS A 193 17.78 13.29 20.78
CA CYS A 193 19.02 14.05 20.92
C CYS A 193 19.37 14.68 19.58
N THR A 194 19.68 15.98 19.59
CA THR A 194 20.11 16.69 18.37
C THR A 194 21.55 16.38 18.03
N ASP A 195 21.94 16.65 16.77
CA ASP A 195 23.35 16.63 16.34
C ASP A 195 24.23 17.63 17.13
N ASP A 196 23.61 18.66 17.71
CA ASP A 196 24.25 19.61 18.63
C ASP A 196 24.46 19.04 20.05
N GLY A 197 24.01 17.80 20.29
CA GLY A 197 24.16 17.09 21.56
C GLY A 197 23.20 17.58 22.65
N ILE A 198 21.99 18.02 22.29
CA ILE A 198 20.99 18.55 23.24
C ILE A 198 19.67 17.80 23.10
N CYS A 199 19.06 17.46 24.25
CA CYS A 199 17.75 16.83 24.32
C CYS A 199 16.64 17.78 23.86
N ILE A 200 15.83 17.35 22.91
CA ILE A 200 14.71 18.13 22.37
C ILE A 200 13.42 17.31 22.42
N THR A 201 12.27 17.98 22.38
CA THR A 201 11.03 17.31 22.01
C THR A 201 11.15 16.92 20.54
N GLY A 202 11.15 15.62 20.25
CA GLY A 202 11.33 15.16 18.88
C GLY A 202 10.25 15.64 17.93
N PRO A 203 10.51 15.53 16.62
CA PRO A 203 9.52 15.80 15.60
C PRO A 203 8.52 14.64 15.53
N ASP A 204 7.75 14.41 16.61
CA ASP A 204 6.63 13.47 16.58
C ASP A 204 5.59 14.00 15.59
N VAL A 205 5.66 13.45 14.37
CA VAL A 205 4.67 13.42 13.29
C VAL A 205 3.58 14.49 13.45
N PHE A 206 3.83 15.68 12.91
CA PHE A 206 2.85 16.72 12.53
C PHE A 206 1.59 16.92 13.43
N HIS A 207 1.68 16.84 14.76
CA HIS A 207 0.50 17.15 15.59
C HIS A 207 0.16 18.65 15.67
N SER A 208 1.00 19.53 15.11
CA SER A 208 0.66 20.94 14.94
C SER A 208 0.98 21.43 13.52
N ILE A 209 0.04 21.21 12.61
CA ILE A 209 0.01 21.99 11.36
C ILE A 209 -0.25 23.44 11.75
N ALA A 210 0.67 24.34 11.42
CA ALA A 210 0.53 25.75 11.76
C ALA A 210 -0.81 26.30 11.23
N ASN A 211 -1.51 27.11 12.03
CA ASN A 211 -2.88 27.56 11.74
C ASN A 211 -3.06 28.21 10.36
N TRP A 212 -2.01 28.80 9.79
CA TRP A 212 -2.06 29.40 8.46
C TRP A 212 -2.23 28.36 7.34
N LEU A 213 -1.69 27.15 7.48
CA LEU A 213 -1.86 26.07 6.50
C LEU A 213 -3.32 25.63 6.41
N TRP A 214 -4.04 25.60 7.53
CA TRP A 214 -5.49 25.33 7.56
C TRP A 214 -6.28 26.41 6.82
N ALA A 215 -5.89 27.68 6.97
CA ALA A 215 -6.52 28.78 6.25
C ALA A 215 -6.30 28.66 4.73
N VAL A 216 -5.08 28.32 4.30
CA VAL A 216 -4.75 28.14 2.87
C VAL A 216 -5.51 26.95 2.28
N LEU A 217 -5.57 25.82 2.97
CA LEU A 217 -6.33 24.63 2.55
C LEU A 217 -7.83 24.94 2.47
N GLY A 218 -8.40 25.62 3.46
CA GLY A 218 -9.80 26.02 3.46
C GLY A 218 -10.14 26.94 2.29
N CYS A 219 -9.29 27.92 2.00
CA CYS A 219 -9.48 28.82 0.87
C CYS A 219 -9.37 28.11 -0.48
N SER A 220 -8.43 27.17 -0.63
CA SER A 220 -8.26 26.45 -1.91
C SER A 220 -9.48 25.57 -2.23
N VAL A 221 -10.01 24.85 -1.24
CA VAL A 221 -11.24 24.05 -1.38
C VAL A 221 -12.44 24.94 -1.72
N LEU A 222 -12.59 26.08 -1.04
CA LEU A 222 -13.69 27.01 -1.29
C LEU A 222 -13.64 27.57 -2.72
N ILE A 223 -12.46 28.02 -3.18
CA ILE A 223 -12.27 28.50 -4.55
C ILE A 223 -12.58 27.39 -5.56
N PHE A 224 -12.11 26.16 -5.32
CA PHE A 224 -12.38 25.03 -6.20
C PHE A 224 -13.88 24.73 -6.34
N VAL A 225 -14.61 24.74 -5.22
CA VAL A 225 -16.07 24.56 -5.21
C VAL A 225 -16.77 25.68 -5.98
N ILE A 226 -16.39 26.95 -5.79
CA ILE A 226 -16.95 28.08 -6.54
C ILE A 226 -16.69 27.93 -8.04
N VAL A 227 -15.47 27.54 -8.44
CA VAL A 227 -15.13 27.35 -9.85
C VAL A 227 -15.97 26.24 -10.47
N ILE A 228 -16.11 25.08 -9.80
CA ILE A 228 -16.94 23.98 -10.30
C ILE A 228 -18.40 24.42 -10.43
N LEU A 229 -18.96 25.04 -9.39
CA LEU A 229 -20.36 25.51 -9.42
C LEU A 229 -20.57 26.58 -10.52
N GLY A 230 -19.60 27.46 -10.73
CA GLY A 230 -19.62 28.46 -11.80
C GLY A 230 -19.61 27.82 -13.19
N VAL A 231 -18.72 26.85 -13.43
CA VAL A 231 -18.66 26.11 -14.71
C VAL A 231 -19.97 25.35 -14.95
N LEU A 232 -20.49 24.64 -13.95
CA LEU A 232 -21.76 23.92 -14.05
C LEU A 232 -22.92 24.87 -14.34
N TRP A 233 -22.96 26.04 -13.71
CA TRP A 233 -23.99 27.05 -13.96
C TRP A 233 -23.92 27.60 -15.39
N ILE A 234 -22.73 27.87 -15.91
CA ILE A 234 -22.54 28.31 -17.31
C ILE A 234 -23.00 27.23 -18.28
N LEU A 235 -22.58 25.98 -18.07
CA LEU A 235 -22.98 24.85 -18.92
C LEU A 235 -24.48 24.64 -18.90
N HIS A 236 -25.11 24.68 -17.72
CA HIS A 236 -26.56 24.56 -17.59
C HIS A 236 -27.30 25.69 -18.29
N ARG A 237 -26.83 26.94 -18.16
CA ARG A 237 -27.42 28.10 -18.83
C ARG A 237 -27.23 28.02 -20.35
N TYR A 238 -26.10 27.53 -20.82
CA TYR A 238 -25.84 27.31 -22.24
C TYR A 238 -26.76 26.23 -22.83
N GLN A 239 -26.89 25.09 -22.15
CA GLN A 239 -27.80 24.02 -22.55
C GLN A 239 -29.25 24.50 -22.55
N SER A 240 -29.69 25.18 -21.48
CA SER A 240 -31.04 25.74 -21.40
C SER A 240 -31.34 26.69 -22.55
N ARG A 241 -30.42 27.59 -22.92
CA ARG A 241 -30.60 28.47 -24.09
C ARG A 241 -30.74 27.70 -25.40
N LYS A 242 -29.93 26.66 -25.61
CA LYS A 242 -30.05 25.80 -26.79
C LYS A 242 -31.39 25.09 -26.85
N GLU A 243 -31.89 24.57 -25.73
CA GLU A 243 -33.21 23.93 -25.70
C GLU A 243 -34.35 24.95 -25.93
N HIS A 244 -34.25 26.16 -25.39
CA HIS A 244 -35.22 27.23 -25.66
C HIS A 244 -35.25 27.65 -27.14
N GLU A 245 -34.10 27.71 -27.81
CA GLU A 245 -34.02 27.98 -29.24
C GLU A 245 -34.67 26.86 -30.07
N LYS A 246 -34.47 25.59 -29.70
CA LYS A 246 -35.15 24.45 -30.35
C LYS A 246 -36.66 24.50 -30.14
N ALA A 247 -37.12 24.78 -28.93
CA ALA A 247 -38.54 24.93 -28.62
C ALA A 247 -39.17 26.09 -29.42
N ALA A 248 -38.51 27.24 -29.48
CA ALA A 248 -39.00 28.39 -30.26
C ALA A 248 -39.12 28.08 -31.76
N LYS A 249 -38.14 27.36 -32.34
CA LYS A 249 -38.23 26.89 -33.74
C LYS A 249 -39.36 25.89 -33.95
N PHE A 250 -39.49 24.89 -33.06
CA PHE A 250 -40.55 23.90 -33.16
C PHE A 250 -41.93 24.55 -33.16
N PHE A 251 -42.19 25.52 -32.28
CA PHE A 251 -43.49 26.21 -32.26
C PHE A 251 -43.66 27.20 -33.43
N GLY A 252 -42.60 27.90 -33.84
CA GLY A 252 -42.63 28.79 -35.00
C GLY A 252 -42.97 28.07 -36.31
N ASP A 253 -42.35 26.92 -36.57
CA ASP A 253 -42.63 26.11 -37.77
C ASP A 253 -44.09 25.63 -37.78
N ASN A 254 -44.65 25.25 -36.62
CA ASN A 254 -46.06 24.88 -36.52
C ASN A 254 -47.00 26.06 -36.85
N ASP A 255 -46.72 27.27 -36.36
CA ASP A 255 -47.51 28.47 -36.68
C ASP A 255 -47.48 28.79 -38.19
N GLU A 256 -46.33 28.60 -38.86
CA GLU A 256 -46.23 28.73 -40.31
C GLU A 256 -47.06 27.67 -41.05
N PHE A 257 -47.04 26.41 -40.60
CA PHE A 257 -47.91 25.37 -41.14
C PHE A 257 -49.39 25.74 -40.99
N PHE A 258 -49.83 26.19 -39.81
CA PHE A 258 -51.22 26.62 -39.60
C PHE A 258 -51.64 27.75 -40.55
N LYS A 259 -50.79 28.77 -40.73
CA LYS A 259 -51.07 29.86 -41.68
C LYS A 259 -51.15 29.36 -43.12
N LYS A 260 -50.25 28.46 -43.54
CA LYS A 260 -50.25 27.89 -44.90
C LYS A 260 -51.52 27.07 -45.19
N TYR A 261 -51.99 26.29 -44.24
CA TYR A 261 -53.24 25.53 -44.40
C TYR A 261 -54.49 26.43 -44.42
N GLN A 262 -54.53 27.48 -43.60
CA GLN A 262 -55.62 28.45 -43.63
C GLN A 262 -55.71 29.17 -44.99
N MET A 263 -54.57 29.50 -45.61
CA MET A 263 -54.55 30.10 -46.95
C MET A 263 -54.96 29.11 -48.05
N MET A 264 -54.49 27.85 -48.05
CA MET A 264 -54.96 26.85 -49.01
C MET A 264 -56.46 26.56 -48.88
N GLN A 265 -57.01 26.55 -47.66
CA GLN A 265 -58.44 26.37 -47.47
C GLN A 265 -59.27 27.54 -47.98
N GLN A 266 -58.69 28.74 -48.07
CA GLN A 266 -59.36 29.91 -48.64
C GLN A 266 -59.41 29.85 -50.17
N ASP A 267 -58.38 29.29 -50.81
CA ASP A 267 -58.36 29.07 -52.27
C ASP A 267 -59.32 27.94 -52.70
N ASP A 268 -59.48 26.89 -51.89
CA ASP A 268 -60.46 25.83 -52.13
C ASP A 268 -61.91 26.20 -51.74
N ALA A 269 -62.10 27.17 -50.83
CA ALA A 269 -63.43 27.64 -50.43
C ALA A 269 -64.12 28.52 -51.47
N ALA A 270 -63.43 28.95 -52.53
CA ALA A 270 -64.06 29.57 -53.69
C ALA A 270 -64.76 28.56 -54.61
N SER A 271 -64.55 27.25 -54.42
CA SER A 271 -65.14 26.20 -55.26
C SER A 271 -65.43 24.95 -54.46
N THR A 272 -66.58 24.89 -53.78
CA THR A 272 -67.54 23.76 -53.81
C THR A 272 -68.42 23.74 -52.57
N SER A 273 -69.70 24.04 -52.82
CA SER A 273 -70.84 23.80 -51.96
C SER A 273 -71.19 22.30 -51.94
N LYS A 274 -71.35 21.74 -50.73
CA LYS A 274 -72.40 20.79 -50.28
C LYS A 274 -71.87 19.69 -49.36
N LEU A 275 -72.53 19.60 -48.20
CA LEU A 275 -72.66 18.47 -47.27
C LEU A 275 -71.37 17.79 -46.80
N VAL A 276 -71.09 17.87 -45.49
CA VAL A 276 -71.18 16.72 -44.57
C VAL A 276 -70.91 17.18 -43.13
N ASP A 277 -71.64 16.50 -42.26
CA ASP A 277 -71.73 16.49 -40.80
C ASP A 277 -70.42 16.44 -40.00
N ASN A 278 -70.49 17.03 -38.80
CA ASN A 278 -69.84 16.71 -37.51
C ASN A 278 -68.37 16.26 -37.40
N ASN A 279 -67.72 16.75 -36.33
CA ASN A 279 -66.38 16.42 -35.84
C ASN A 279 -65.19 16.91 -36.68
N ARG A 280 -64.81 18.19 -36.48
CA ARG A 280 -63.43 18.64 -36.73
C ARG A 280 -62.68 18.82 -35.42
N ALA A 281 -62.30 17.68 -34.83
CA ALA A 281 -61.13 17.65 -33.97
C ALA A 281 -59.91 17.90 -34.87
N SER A 282 -59.32 19.10 -34.81
CA SER A 282 -58.04 19.37 -35.44
C SER A 282 -56.96 18.58 -34.67
N VAL A 283 -56.67 17.36 -35.12
CA VAL A 283 -55.57 16.57 -34.60
C VAL A 283 -54.28 17.20 -35.13
N VAL A 284 -53.62 17.98 -34.26
CA VAL A 284 -52.27 18.47 -34.48
C VAL A 284 -51.34 17.27 -34.32
N TYR A 285 -50.78 16.77 -35.42
CA TYR A 285 -49.70 15.80 -35.37
C TYR A 285 -48.46 16.51 -34.84
N LEU A 286 -48.22 16.43 -33.52
CA LEU A 286 -46.87 16.64 -32.99
C LEU A 286 -46.02 15.47 -33.49
N THR A 287 -45.34 15.65 -34.62
CA THR A 287 -44.19 14.79 -34.94
C THR A 287 -43.12 15.08 -33.89
N THR A 288 -43.03 14.22 -32.89
CA THR A 288 -41.90 14.19 -31.97
C THR A 288 -40.63 13.93 -32.77
N PRO A 289 -39.55 14.72 -32.57
CA PRO A 289 -38.28 14.44 -33.25
C PRO A 289 -37.72 13.10 -32.76
N ASP A 290 -37.16 12.36 -33.72
CA ASP A 290 -36.54 11.04 -33.59
C ASP A 290 -35.66 10.91 -32.33
N TYR A 291 -36.04 10.03 -31.41
CA TYR A 291 -35.32 9.72 -30.18
C TYR A 291 -34.03 8.91 -30.42
N ASN A 292 -33.75 8.56 -31.68
CA ASN A 292 -32.74 7.58 -32.06
C ASN A 292 -31.28 8.07 -31.94
N GLU A 293 -31.01 9.37 -31.71
CA GLU A 293 -29.64 9.86 -31.48
C GLU A 293 -29.20 9.86 -30.01
N SER A 294 -30.09 9.57 -29.05
CA SER A 294 -29.73 9.58 -27.62
C SER A 294 -29.07 8.28 -27.12
N ALA A 295 -29.05 7.23 -27.95
CA ALA A 295 -28.61 5.89 -27.56
C ALA A 295 -27.08 5.64 -27.69
N ALA A 296 -26.31 6.59 -28.23
CA ALA A 296 -24.87 6.41 -28.47
C ALA A 296 -23.97 6.64 -27.23
N LEU A 297 -24.53 6.90 -26.04
CA LEU A 297 -23.77 7.10 -24.79
C LEU A 297 -24.10 6.07 -23.69
N GLY A 298 -24.88 5.03 -23.99
CA GLY A 298 -25.20 3.93 -23.08
C GLY A 298 -24.43 2.66 -23.43
N THR A 299 -23.57 2.22 -22.52
CA THR A 299 -22.70 1.05 -22.65
C THR A 299 -23.47 -0.25 -22.97
N THR A 300 -23.14 -0.89 -24.08
CA THR A 300 -23.69 -2.19 -24.48
C THR A 300 -23.09 -3.33 -23.65
N ARG A 301 -23.90 -3.97 -22.80
CA ARG A 301 -23.70 -5.37 -22.36
C ARG A 301 -24.76 -6.25 -23.05
N PRO A 302 -24.39 -7.33 -23.76
CA PRO A 302 -25.37 -8.24 -24.31
C PRO A 302 -25.85 -9.25 -23.24
N LEU A 303 -27.17 -9.33 -23.09
CA LEU A 303 -27.90 -10.42 -22.45
C LEU A 303 -27.77 -11.71 -23.28
N SER A 304 -27.42 -12.82 -22.64
CA SER A 304 -27.75 -14.15 -23.15
C SER A 304 -28.73 -14.83 -22.19
N TRP A 305 -29.74 -15.46 -22.77
CA TRP A 305 -30.98 -15.94 -22.17
C TRP A 305 -31.03 -17.48 -22.15
N ARG A 306 -31.68 -18.02 -21.10
CA ARG A 306 -32.35 -19.34 -20.98
C ARG A 306 -31.45 -20.59 -20.96
N HIS A 307 -31.63 -21.55 -20.05
CA HIS A 307 -32.87 -22.33 -19.90
C HIS A 307 -33.05 -22.95 -18.50
N SER A 308 -34.32 -23.15 -18.17
CA SER A 308 -34.85 -23.76 -16.96
C SER A 308 -34.97 -25.28 -17.13
N SER A 309 -34.68 -26.07 -16.08
CA SER A 309 -35.66 -27.01 -15.48
C SER A 309 -35.01 -27.98 -14.45
N ASN A 310 -35.43 -27.82 -13.20
CA ASN A 310 -35.97 -28.83 -12.27
C ASN A 310 -35.25 -30.16 -11.92
N LEU A 311 -35.36 -30.42 -10.61
CA LEU A 311 -35.64 -31.69 -9.90
C LEU A 311 -34.48 -32.58 -9.36
N SER A 312 -34.31 -32.48 -8.03
CA SER A 312 -34.46 -33.54 -7.00
C SER A 312 -33.54 -34.78 -6.94
N ARG A 313 -33.05 -35.03 -5.70
CA ARG A 313 -32.48 -36.26 -5.09
C ARG A 313 -31.16 -36.74 -5.72
N CYS A 314 -30.11 -37.10 -4.98
CA CYS A 314 -29.96 -37.59 -3.61
C CYS A 314 -28.99 -36.75 -2.78
#